data_AF-A0A2V9R8L8-F1
#
_entry.id   AF-A0A2V9R8L8-F1
#
_cell.length_a   1.000
_cell.length_b   1.000
_cell.length_c   1.000
_cell.angle_alpha   90.00
_cell.angle_beta   90.00
_cell.angle_gamma   90.00
#
_symmetry.space_group_name_H-M   'P 1'
#
loop_
_entity.id
_entity.type
_entity.pdbx_description
1 polymer ?
#
loop_
_entity_poly.entity_id
_entity_poly.type
_entity_poly.pdbx_seq_one_letter_code
_entity_poly.pdbx_strand_id
1 'polypeptide(L)'
;MALSWLQSGYVDSMGKIVIPAQFYRTASFREHRALVQLDVEDDFRFGYVDPSGKMVVPAQYFDAHSFSEGLAAVKICTGKHSNWGFIDLGGTMVIPPRALAAVVDVGDVSDGPLHQHKRRGRNRYRIQPRTF
;
A
#
# COMPACT_ATOMS: atom_id res chain seq x y z
N MET A 1 27.98 11.85 -14.63
CA MET A 1 28.36 10.43 -14.82
C MET A 1 27.25 9.59 -14.21
N ALA A 2 26.35 9.05 -15.04
CA ALA A 2 25.29 8.18 -14.54
C ALA A 2 25.91 6.82 -14.22
N LEU A 3 25.88 6.41 -12.95
CA LEU A 3 26.09 5.01 -12.60
C LEU A 3 24.91 4.25 -13.23
N SER A 4 25.16 3.63 -14.38
CA SER A 4 24.22 2.75 -15.06
C SER A 4 24.10 1.49 -14.20
N TRP A 5 23.20 1.54 -13.23
CA TRP A 5 22.77 0.35 -12.50
C TRP A 5 22.24 -0.69 -13.50
N LEU A 6 22.43 -1.97 -13.19
CA LEU A 6 21.96 -3.07 -14.03
C LEU A 6 20.45 -2.94 -14.24
N GLN A 7 20.04 -2.73 -15.49
CA GLN A 7 18.64 -2.75 -15.90
C GLN A 7 18.31 -4.11 -16.51
N SER A 8 17.08 -4.54 -16.28
CA SER A 8 16.50 -5.79 -16.77
C SER A 8 15.51 -5.52 -17.89
N GLY A 9 15.46 -6.44 -18.85
CA GLY A 9 14.52 -6.47 -19.96
C GLY A 9 14.05 -7.90 -20.21
N TYR A 10 13.32 -8.11 -21.31
CA TYR A 10 12.80 -9.43 -21.68
C TYR A 10 13.27 -9.85 -23.07
N VAL A 11 13.62 -11.13 -23.19
CA VAL A 11 13.96 -11.79 -24.45
C VAL A 11 12.94 -12.88 -24.75
N ASP A 12 12.76 -13.21 -26.03
CA ASP A 12 11.97 -14.37 -26.44
C ASP A 12 12.76 -15.69 -26.27
N SER A 13 12.12 -16.81 -26.62
CA SER A 13 12.75 -18.13 -26.56
C SER A 13 13.91 -18.32 -27.53
N MET A 14 14.06 -17.43 -28.52
CA MET A 14 15.18 -17.40 -29.47
C MET A 14 16.30 -16.46 -29.00
N GLY A 15 16.15 -15.81 -27.83
CA GLY A 15 17.11 -14.86 -27.28
C GLY A 15 17.03 -13.47 -27.90
N LYS A 16 16.02 -13.18 -28.73
CA LYS A 16 15.82 -11.84 -29.28
C LYS A 16 15.21 -10.94 -28.22
N ILE A 17 15.75 -9.73 -28.07
CA ILE A 17 15.22 -8.70 -27.17
C ILE A 17 13.81 -8.31 -27.65
N VAL A 18 12.81 -8.53 -26.79
CA VAL A 18 11.43 -8.09 -26.98
C VAL A 18 11.19 -6.78 -26.26
N ILE A 19 11.68 -6.69 -25.03
CA ILE A 19 11.59 -5.47 -24.21
C ILE A 19 13.03 -5.11 -23.80
N PRO A 20 13.56 -3.96 -24.25
CA PRO A 20 14.88 -3.50 -23.88
C PRO A 20 15.05 -3.40 -22.35
N ALA A 21 16.29 -3.49 -21.88
CA ALA A 21 16.61 -3.28 -20.48
C ALA A 21 16.26 -1.84 -20.09
N GLN A 22 15.24 -1.70 -19.24
CA GLN A 22 14.75 -0.40 -18.77
C GLN A 22 14.16 -0.45 -17.35
N PHE A 23 14.05 -1.65 -16.76
CA PHE A 23 13.49 -1.85 -15.42
C PHE A 23 14.59 -2.18 -14.43
N TYR A 24 14.45 -1.76 -13.17
CA TYR A 24 15.42 -2.13 -12.13
C TYR A 24 15.30 -3.62 -11.78
N ARG A 25 14.07 -4.13 -11.67
CA ARG A 25 13.78 -5.55 -11.49
C ARG A 25 12.59 -5.99 -12.32
N THR A 26 12.57 -7.27 -12.64
CA THR A 26 11.51 -7.92 -13.40
C THR A 26 11.18 -9.27 -12.78
N ALA A 27 9.93 -9.71 -12.93
CA ALA A 27 9.52 -11.09 -12.71
C ALA A 27 9.06 -11.71 -14.03
N SER A 28 8.97 -13.04 -14.10
CA SER A 28 8.43 -13.72 -15.28
C SER A 28 6.97 -13.34 -15.53
N PHE A 29 6.57 -13.39 -16.81
CA PHE A 29 5.17 -13.21 -17.18
C PHE A 29 4.27 -14.29 -16.57
N ARG A 30 3.19 -13.87 -15.94
CA ARG A 30 2.07 -14.70 -15.49
C ARG A 30 0.77 -14.01 -15.89
N GLU A 31 -0.17 -14.77 -16.45
CA GLU A 31 -1.48 -14.22 -16.87
C GLU A 31 -1.35 -12.97 -17.76
N HIS A 32 -0.39 -13.00 -18.70
CA HIS A 32 -0.07 -11.87 -19.59
C HIS A 32 0.34 -10.57 -18.88
N ARG A 33 0.86 -10.67 -17.65
CA ARG A 33 1.42 -9.56 -16.89
C ARG A 33 2.78 -9.93 -16.35
N ALA A 34 3.71 -8.99 -16.34
CA ALA A 34 4.96 -9.14 -15.61
C ALA A 34 5.12 -8.00 -14.62
N LEU A 35 5.51 -8.36 -13.39
CA LEU A 35 5.86 -7.41 -12.35
C LEU A 35 7.18 -6.74 -12.75
N VAL A 36 7.20 -5.40 -12.69
CA VAL A 36 8.38 -4.59 -12.97
C VAL A 36 8.59 -3.60 -11.83
N GLN A 37 9.86 -3.31 -11.54
CA GLN A 37 10.26 -2.27 -10.60
C GLN A 37 10.93 -1.13 -11.36
N LEU A 38 10.48 0.10 -11.12
CA LEU A 38 11.05 1.32 -11.70
C LEU A 38 11.55 2.22 -10.57
N ASP A 39 12.57 3.01 -10.89
CA ASP A 39 12.97 4.16 -10.09
C ASP A 39 12.04 5.33 -10.47
N VAL A 40 11.23 5.78 -9.52
CA VAL A 40 10.25 6.85 -9.69
C VAL A 40 10.54 7.89 -8.62
N GLU A 41 11.08 9.04 -9.02
CA GLU A 41 11.41 10.16 -8.11
C GLU A 41 12.32 9.74 -6.94
N ASP A 42 13.39 8.99 -7.22
CA ASP A 42 14.34 8.43 -6.24
C ASP A 42 13.72 7.38 -5.29
N ASP A 43 12.57 6.80 -5.64
CA ASP A 43 11.93 5.72 -4.91
C ASP A 43 11.56 4.54 -5.82
N PHE A 44 11.85 3.32 -5.38
CA PHE A 44 11.59 2.14 -6.20
C PHE A 44 10.13 1.68 -6.08
N ARG A 45 9.40 1.74 -7.19
CA ARG A 45 7.98 1.39 -7.26
C ARG A 45 7.73 0.21 -8.16
N PHE A 46 6.74 -0.59 -7.78
CA PHE A 46 6.28 -1.74 -8.53
C PHE A 46 5.03 -1.41 -9.35
N GLY A 47 5.02 -1.92 -10.57
CA GLY A 47 3.90 -1.88 -11.51
C GLY A 47 3.91 -3.10 -12.41
N TYR A 48 3.07 -3.10 -13.45
CA TYR A 48 2.94 -4.26 -14.34
C TYR A 48 2.92 -3.87 -15.80
N VAL A 49 3.62 -4.67 -16.60
CA VAL A 49 3.64 -4.56 -18.07
C VAL A 49 2.93 -5.73 -18.73
N ASP A 50 2.44 -5.51 -19.94
CA ASP A 50 2.01 -6.57 -20.84
C ASP A 50 3.21 -7.17 -21.62
N PRO A 51 3.02 -8.24 -22.41
CA PRO A 51 4.10 -8.85 -23.20
C PRO A 51 4.71 -7.95 -24.28
N SER A 52 4.07 -6.82 -24.62
CA SER A 52 4.65 -5.81 -25.51
C SER A 52 5.56 -4.82 -24.76
N GLY A 53 5.59 -4.90 -23.42
CA GLY A 53 6.33 -3.98 -22.56
C GLY A 53 5.57 -2.71 -22.21
N LYS A 54 4.29 -2.61 -22.60
CA LYS A 54 3.45 -1.47 -22.25
C LYS A 54 3.03 -1.58 -20.79
N MET A 55 3.18 -0.48 -20.05
CA MET A 55 2.65 -0.38 -18.68
C MET A 55 1.12 -0.50 -18.71
N VAL A 56 0.61 -1.56 -18.06
CA VAL A 56 -0.83 -1.76 -17.83
C VAL A 56 -1.23 -1.19 -16.48
N VAL A 57 -0.37 -1.40 -15.47
CA VAL A 57 -0.58 -0.88 -14.12
C VAL A 57 0.62 0.00 -13.78
N PRO A 58 0.43 1.32 -13.58
CA PRO A 58 1.52 2.24 -13.26
C PRO A 58 2.37 1.77 -12.07
N ALA A 59 3.65 2.11 -12.09
CA ALA A 59 4.55 1.81 -10.99
C ALA A 59 4.29 2.77 -9.82
N GLN A 60 3.43 2.36 -8.91
CA GLN A 60 2.98 3.17 -7.77
C GLN A 60 3.03 2.40 -6.43
N TYR A 61 3.17 1.07 -6.48
CA TYR A 61 3.12 0.23 -5.28
C TYR A 61 4.50 0.10 -4.65
N PHE A 62 4.55 0.03 -3.32
CA PHE A 62 5.81 -0.16 -2.57
C PHE A 62 6.32 -1.59 -2.64
N ASP A 63 5.41 -2.54 -2.88
CA ASP A 63 5.70 -3.96 -3.08
C ASP A 63 4.53 -4.58 -3.83
N ALA A 64 4.77 -5.68 -4.53
CA ALA A 64 3.71 -6.40 -5.22
C ALA A 64 4.10 -7.85 -5.55
N HIS A 65 3.10 -8.68 -5.83
CA HIS A 65 3.30 -10.08 -6.23
C HIS A 65 2.88 -10.34 -7.68
N SER A 66 3.37 -11.43 -8.27
CA SER A 66 2.91 -11.82 -9.60
C SER A 66 1.42 -12.18 -9.58
N PHE A 67 0.75 -11.99 -10.72
CA PHE A 67 -0.65 -12.39 -10.88
C PHE A 67 -0.84 -13.90 -10.71
N SER A 68 -1.94 -14.25 -10.07
CA SER A 68 -2.47 -15.60 -9.93
C SER A 68 -3.98 -15.52 -9.73
N GLU A 69 -4.72 -16.38 -10.43
CA GLU A 69 -6.19 -16.44 -10.38
C GLU A 69 -6.85 -15.09 -10.72
N GLY A 70 -6.25 -14.32 -11.64
CA GLY A 70 -6.75 -13.01 -12.06
C GLY A 70 -6.48 -11.87 -11.08
N LEU A 71 -5.76 -12.12 -9.98
CA LEU A 71 -5.49 -11.15 -8.92
C LEU A 71 -3.98 -11.01 -8.64
N ALA A 72 -3.58 -9.84 -8.16
CA ALA A 72 -2.25 -9.62 -7.62
C ALA A 72 -2.31 -8.84 -6.30
N ALA A 73 -1.55 -9.30 -5.31
CA ALA A 73 -1.38 -8.58 -4.06
C ALA A 73 -0.46 -7.37 -4.27
N VAL A 74 -0.87 -6.20 -3.78
CA VAL A 74 -0.12 -4.95 -3.87
C VAL A 74 -0.04 -4.27 -2.50
N LYS A 75 1.11 -3.68 -2.20
CA LYS A 75 1.37 -2.98 -0.94
C LYS A 75 1.32 -1.47 -1.13
N ILE A 76 0.52 -0.82 -0.30
CA ILE A 76 0.42 0.64 -0.21
C ILE A 76 0.90 1.06 1.17
N CYS A 77 1.72 2.11 1.25
CA CYS A 77 2.12 2.73 2.51
C CYS A 77 1.41 4.07 2.69
N THR A 78 0.90 4.30 3.90
CA THR A 78 0.27 5.56 4.33
C THR A 78 0.94 5.98 5.64
N GLY A 79 1.81 6.99 5.57
CA GLY A 79 2.67 7.36 6.69
C GLY A 79 3.59 6.21 7.10
N LYS A 80 3.49 5.77 8.37
CA LYS A 80 4.27 4.65 8.91
C LYS A 80 3.60 3.28 8.75
N HIS A 81 2.39 3.24 8.21
CA HIS A 81 1.62 2.01 8.06
C HIS A 81 1.73 1.50 6.63
N SER A 82 1.80 0.18 6.47
CA SER A 82 1.72 -0.46 5.17
C SER A 82 0.65 -1.53 5.18
N ASN A 83 -0.19 -1.54 4.15
CA ASN A 83 -1.31 -2.46 4.04
C ASN A 83 -1.30 -3.12 2.66
N TRP A 84 -1.80 -4.34 2.59
CA TRP A 84 -1.92 -5.12 1.36
C TRP A 84 -3.35 -5.12 0.85
N GLY A 85 -3.52 -4.85 -0.44
CA GLY A 85 -4.76 -5.04 -1.18
C GLY A 85 -4.57 -5.96 -2.36
N PHE A 86 -5.63 -6.20 -3.13
CA PHE A 86 -5.60 -7.00 -4.35
C PHE A 86 -6.16 -6.21 -5.52
N ILE A 87 -5.46 -6.27 -6.65
CA ILE A 87 -5.89 -5.68 -7.91
C ILE A 87 -6.23 -6.76 -8.93
N ASP A 88 -7.09 -6.43 -9.89
CA ASP A 88 -7.33 -7.24 -11.09
C ASP A 88 -6.24 -7.04 -12.16
N LEU A 89 -6.34 -7.78 -13.27
CA LEU A 89 -5.42 -7.69 -14.42
C LEU A 89 -5.39 -6.31 -15.11
N GLY A 90 -6.40 -5.47 -14.87
CA GLY A 90 -6.47 -4.08 -15.34
C GLY A 90 -5.85 -3.08 -14.36
N GLY A 91 -5.51 -3.52 -13.15
CA GLY A 91 -5.01 -2.66 -12.08
C GLY A 91 -6.09 -2.07 -11.18
N THR A 92 -7.35 -2.46 -11.36
CA THR A 92 -8.45 -2.00 -10.51
C THR A 92 -8.37 -2.69 -9.16
N MET A 93 -8.49 -1.92 -8.07
CA MET A 93 -8.53 -2.47 -6.70
C MET A 93 -9.81 -3.27 -6.49
N VAL A 94 -9.68 -4.58 -6.28
CA VAL A 94 -10.79 -5.51 -6.00
C VAL A 94 -10.96 -5.71 -4.50
N ILE A 95 -9.85 -5.82 -3.76
CA ILE A 95 -9.86 -5.93 -2.30
C ILE A 95 -8.98 -4.81 -1.75
N PRO A 96 -9.56 -3.77 -1.11
CA PRO A 96 -8.79 -2.65 -0.64
C PRO A 96 -7.89 -3.06 0.54
N PRO A 97 -6.74 -2.39 0.71
CA PRO A 97 -5.92 -2.55 1.89
C PRO A 97 -6.72 -2.16 3.14
N ARG A 98 -6.93 -3.13 4.04
CA ARG A 98 -7.63 -2.86 5.30
C ARG A 98 -6.67 -2.16 6.26
N ALA A 99 -6.84 -0.86 6.44
CA ALA A 99 -6.19 -0.15 7.54
C ALA A 99 -6.78 -0.66 8.87
N LEU A 100 -5.94 -1.15 9.77
CA LEU A 100 -6.33 -1.47 11.14
C LEU A 100 -6.49 -0.17 11.95
N ALA A 101 -7.40 0.70 11.55
CA ALA A 101 -7.75 1.95 12.24
C ALA A 101 -9.14 2.44 11.82
N ALA A 102 -10.13 1.59 12.06
CA ALA A 102 -11.49 2.03 12.36
C ALA A 102 -12.02 1.12 13.48
N VAL A 103 -11.28 1.04 14.59
CA VAL A 103 -11.99 1.03 15.86
C VAL A 103 -12.68 2.38 15.86
N VAL A 104 -13.99 2.33 15.60
CA VAL A 104 -14.88 3.43 15.90
C VAL A 104 -14.43 4.02 17.22
N ASP A 105 -14.22 5.33 17.24
CA ASP A 105 -14.28 6.08 18.48
C ASP A 105 -15.54 5.57 19.18
N VAL A 106 -15.36 4.82 20.26
CA VAL A 106 -16.48 4.37 21.08
C VAL A 106 -16.89 5.64 21.80
N GLY A 107 -17.61 6.49 21.08
CA GLY A 107 -18.18 7.71 21.58
C GLY A 107 -18.98 7.35 22.82
N ASP A 108 -18.64 8.03 23.91
CA ASP A 108 -19.44 8.18 25.12
C ASP A 108 -20.33 6.97 25.46
N VAL A 109 -19.80 6.05 26.27
CA VAL A 109 -20.67 5.31 27.19
C VAL A 109 -21.20 6.33 28.19
N SER A 110 -22.28 7.01 27.78
CA SER A 110 -23.11 7.80 28.67
C SER A 110 -23.79 6.82 29.61
N ASP A 111 -23.15 6.61 30.76
CA ASP A 111 -23.72 5.89 31.89
C ASP A 111 -25.12 6.42 32.23
N GLY A 112 -26.11 5.55 32.19
CA GLY A 112 -27.39 5.77 32.84
C GLY A 112 -27.95 4.45 33.40
N PRO A 113 -28.75 4.45 34.48
CA PRO A 113 -28.68 5.24 35.70
C PRO A 113 -27.98 4.45 36.84
N LEU A 114 -27.37 5.21 37.75
CA LEU A 114 -26.59 4.77 38.91
C LEU A 114 -27.38 3.81 39.84
N HIS A 115 -26.91 2.58 40.00
CA HIS A 115 -27.11 1.82 41.23
C HIS A 115 -26.28 2.46 42.35
N GLN A 116 -26.95 2.92 43.40
CA GLN A 116 -26.34 3.53 44.57
C GLN A 116 -25.31 2.59 45.21
N HIS A 117 -24.06 3.04 45.29
CA HIS A 117 -23.21 2.70 46.42
C HIS A 117 -22.43 3.93 46.87
N LYS A 118 -22.90 4.51 47.99
CA LYS A 118 -22.15 5.39 48.90
C LYS A 118 -20.71 4.91 49.03
N ARG A 119 -19.71 5.77 48.76
CA ARG A 119 -18.59 6.03 49.68
C ARG A 119 -18.09 7.47 49.54
N ARG A 120 -17.89 8.07 50.71
CA ARG A 120 -17.46 9.46 50.97
C ARG A 120 -15.99 9.65 50.56
N GLY A 121 -15.66 10.82 50.01
CA GLY A 121 -14.28 11.30 49.90
C GLY A 121 -14.21 12.72 49.37
N ARG A 122 -14.03 13.69 50.27
CA ARG A 122 -13.86 15.12 49.98
C ARG A 122 -12.53 15.39 49.27
N ASN A 123 -12.49 16.22 48.22
CA ASN A 123 -11.60 17.42 48.23
C ASN A 123 -11.88 18.44 47.09
N ARG A 124 -12.32 19.62 47.56
CA ARG A 124 -12.15 21.01 47.11
C ARG A 124 -11.66 21.33 45.68
N TYR A 125 -12.51 22.10 44.99
CA TYR A 125 -12.22 22.94 43.83
C TYR A 125 -11.19 24.05 44.15
N ARG A 126 -10.23 24.28 43.24
CA ARG A 126 -9.46 25.53 43.13
C ARG A 126 -9.72 26.13 41.75
N ILE A 127 -10.43 27.25 41.74
CA ILE A 127 -10.76 28.05 40.55
C ILE A 127 -9.54 28.94 40.24
N GLN A 128 -9.12 29.02 38.98
CA GLN A 128 -8.13 30.02 38.54
C GLN A 128 -8.82 31.35 38.19
N PRO A 129 -8.24 32.53 38.49
CA PRO A 129 -8.84 33.80 38.12
C PRO A 129 -8.56 34.15 36.66
N ARG A 130 -9.61 34.64 35.96
CA ARG A 130 -9.48 35.47 34.76
C ARG A 130 -9.16 36.89 35.21
N THR A 131 -8.11 37.48 34.66
CA THR A 131 -7.88 38.93 34.70
C THR A 131 -8.41 39.52 33.39
N PHE A 132 -9.07 40.68 33.50
CA PHE A 132 -9.55 41.50 32.38
C PHE A 132 -8.41 42.04 31.53
#